data_AF-A0A8T4U515-F1
#
_entry.id   AF-A0A8T4U515-F1
#
_cell.length_a   1.000
_cell.length_b   1.000
_cell.length_c   1.000
_cell.angle_alpha   90.00
_cell.angle_beta   90.00
_cell.angle_gamma   90.00
#
_symmetry.space_group_name_H-M   'P 1'
#
loop_
_entity.id
_entity.type
_entity.pdbx_description
1 polymer ?
#
loop_
_entity_poly.entity_id
_entity_poly.type
_entity_poly.pdbx_seq_one_letter_code
_entity_poly.pdbx_strand_id
1 'polypeptide(L)'
;MDDVILEEDLYSDEEVKESKFKKFFILALTIFLLVLFAAYTLINAAGIDVLSGLALSYKAEKNEVDFSFGNKLIFEGSTLEELKNVYYANPNVEFKSCLKGKKINFSYYITEVLIPITYEQTYRSVTSEPCPPNSIIDLHSHPFRRCLPSDQDFNNFKLFKEKNPDALMVVMCEDNRFGIYE
;
A
#
# COMPACT_ATOMS: atom_id res chain seq x y z
N MET A 1 -35.27 -33.55 74.28
CA MET A 1 -34.20 -34.52 74.57
C MET A 1 -33.82 -35.13 73.24
N ASP A 2 -33.40 -34.29 72.31
CA ASP A 2 -32.07 -33.62 72.24
C ASP A 2 -31.09 -34.70 71.73
N ASP A 3 -30.51 -34.58 70.54
CA ASP A 3 -29.72 -33.44 70.10
C ASP A 3 -29.88 -33.12 68.61
N VAL A 4 -29.98 -31.82 68.32
CA VAL A 4 -29.70 -31.22 67.02
C VAL A 4 -28.18 -31.06 66.94
N ILE A 5 -27.51 -31.86 66.11
CA ILE A 5 -26.11 -31.62 65.75
C ILE A 5 -26.13 -30.93 64.38
N LEU A 6 -25.97 -29.61 64.42
CA LEU A 6 -25.56 -28.77 63.30
C LEU A 6 -24.11 -29.13 62.96
N GLU A 7 -23.89 -29.90 61.90
CA GLU A 7 -22.61 -29.89 61.18
C GLU A 7 -22.67 -28.77 60.13
N GLU A 8 -22.57 -27.54 60.64
CA GLU A 8 -21.87 -26.47 59.91
C GLU A 8 -20.37 -26.83 59.89
N ASP A 9 -19.69 -26.38 58.85
CA ASP A 9 -18.24 -26.48 58.61
C ASP A 9 -17.75 -27.76 57.93
N LEU A 10 -17.73 -27.75 56.60
CA LEU A 10 -16.46 -27.82 55.86
C LEU A 10 -16.68 -27.49 54.38
N TYR A 11 -17.06 -26.24 54.09
CA TYR A 11 -16.81 -25.69 52.77
C TYR A 11 -15.30 -25.40 52.70
N SER A 12 -14.50 -26.42 52.38
CA SER A 12 -13.10 -26.19 52.07
C SER A 12 -13.06 -25.42 50.75
N ASP A 13 -12.86 -24.10 50.84
CA ASP A 13 -12.26 -23.34 49.75
C ASP A 13 -10.86 -23.95 49.52
N GLU A 14 -10.82 -25.02 48.73
CA GLU A 14 -9.58 -25.43 48.09
C GLU A 14 -9.18 -24.24 47.22
N GLU A 15 -8.28 -23.40 47.74
CA GLU A 15 -7.54 -22.45 46.92
C GLU A 15 -6.87 -23.27 45.81
N VAL A 16 -7.53 -23.34 44.65
CA VAL A 16 -7.02 -24.03 43.47
C VAL A 16 -5.74 -23.32 43.10
N LYS A 17 -4.61 -23.83 43.61
CA LYS A 17 -3.27 -23.32 43.31
C LYS A 17 -3.11 -23.37 41.80
N GLU A 18 -3.23 -22.19 41.17
CA GLU A 18 -3.03 -22.08 39.74
C GLU A 18 -1.65 -22.64 39.39
N SER A 19 -1.65 -23.79 38.71
CA SER A 19 -0.43 -24.46 38.30
C SER A 19 0.37 -23.50 37.42
N LYS A 20 1.61 -23.18 37.82
CA LYS A 20 2.54 -22.37 37.03
C LYS A 20 2.74 -22.95 35.61
N PHE A 21 2.57 -24.27 35.46
CA PHE A 21 2.59 -24.97 34.19
C PHE A 21 1.42 -24.59 33.27
N LYS A 22 0.22 -24.39 33.84
CA LYS A 22 -0.96 -23.90 33.09
C LYS A 22 -0.71 -22.50 32.55
N LYS A 23 -0.11 -21.61 33.35
CA LYS A 23 0.26 -20.25 32.90
C LYS A 23 1.30 -20.27 31.78
N PHE A 24 2.35 -21.09 31.92
CA PHE A 24 3.35 -21.26 30.86
C PHE A 24 2.73 -21.85 29.58
N PHE A 25 1.88 -22.87 29.70
CA PHE A 25 1.20 -23.48 28.56
C PHE A 25 0.27 -22.49 27.84
N ILE A 26 -0.51 -21.69 28.58
CA ILE A 26 -1.37 -20.65 28.00
C ILE A 26 -0.52 -19.59 27.28
N LEU A 27 0.59 -19.17 27.87
CA LEU A 27 1.53 -18.23 27.24
C LEU A 27 2.11 -18.81 25.95
N ALA A 28 2.60 -20.06 26.00
CA ALA A 28 3.15 -20.75 24.84
C ALA A 28 2.10 -20.94 23.74
N LEU A 29 0.87 -21.30 24.09
CA LEU A 29 -0.25 -21.44 23.15
C LEU A 29 -0.61 -20.09 22.53
N THR A 30 -0.62 -19.01 23.32
CA THR A 30 -0.89 -17.65 22.83
C THR A 30 0.18 -17.22 21.83
N ILE A 31 1.46 -17.42 22.17
CA ILE A 31 2.58 -17.13 21.26
C ILE A 31 2.46 -17.97 20.00
N PHE A 32 2.16 -19.27 20.11
CA PHE A 32 1.99 -20.15 18.98
C PHE A 32 0.86 -19.68 18.04
N LEU A 33 -0.29 -19.29 18.58
CA LEU A 33 -1.39 -18.74 17.79
C LEU A 33 -1.02 -17.42 17.11
N LEU A 34 -0.29 -16.53 17.79
CA LEU A 34 0.21 -15.30 17.20
C LEU A 34 1.21 -15.57 16.06
N VAL A 35 2.09 -16.55 16.22
CA VAL A 35 3.03 -16.98 15.17
C VAL A 35 2.27 -17.57 13.98
N LEU A 36 1.24 -18.39 14.20
CA LEU A 36 0.41 -18.91 13.12
C LEU A 36 -0.32 -17.80 12.36
N PHE A 37 -0.85 -16.80 13.08
CA PHE A 37 -1.50 -15.65 12.46
C PHE A 37 -0.52 -14.83 11.62
N ALA A 38 0.67 -14.54 12.16
CA ALA A 38 1.73 -13.87 11.44
C ALA A 38 2.16 -14.67 10.20
N ALA A 39 2.38 -15.98 10.34
CA ALA A 39 2.74 -16.87 9.23
C ALA A 39 1.67 -16.86 8.15
N TYR A 40 0.38 -16.95 8.49
CA TYR A 40 -0.71 -16.87 7.53
C TYR A 40 -0.70 -15.55 6.74
N THR A 41 -0.50 -14.42 7.42
CA THR A 41 -0.43 -13.10 6.75
C THR A 41 0.79 -12.95 5.86
N LEU A 42 1.91 -13.58 6.21
CA LEU A 42 3.15 -13.56 5.43
C LEU A 42 3.14 -14.56 4.27
N ILE A 43 2.40 -15.67 4.37
CA ILE A 43 2.29 -16.66 3.29
C ILE A 43 1.31 -16.18 2.20
N ASN A 44 0.33 -15.35 2.55
CA ASN A 44 -0.59 -14.80 1.57
C ASN A 44 0.11 -13.74 0.70
N ALA A 45 0.08 -13.94 -0.63
CA ALA A 45 0.69 -13.03 -1.61
C ALA A 45 0.25 -11.57 -1.41
N ALA A 46 -1.00 -11.33 -1.02
CA ALA A 46 -1.51 -9.99 -0.76
C ALA A 46 -0.78 -9.26 0.39
N GLY A 47 -0.31 -9.98 1.41
CA GLY A 47 0.46 -9.40 2.52
C GLY A 47 1.89 -9.05 2.11
N ILE A 48 2.52 -9.94 1.33
CA ILE A 48 3.86 -9.70 0.78
C ILE A 48 3.85 -8.49 -0.17
N ASP A 49 2.86 -8.40 -1.07
CA ASP A 49 2.79 -7.32 -2.06
C ASP A 49 2.69 -5.93 -1.41
N VAL A 50 1.91 -5.79 -0.32
CA VAL A 50 1.79 -4.54 0.42
C VAL A 50 3.09 -4.19 1.14
N LEU A 51 3.75 -5.16 1.78
CA LEU A 51 5.04 -4.94 2.47
C LEU A 51 6.15 -4.56 1.49
N SER A 52 6.25 -5.29 0.38
CA SER A 52 7.20 -5.02 -0.69
C SER A 52 6.91 -3.67 -1.37
N GLY A 53 5.64 -3.34 -1.60
CA GLY A 53 5.23 -2.03 -2.10
C GLY A 53 5.62 -0.89 -1.17
N LEU A 54 5.47 -1.06 0.15
CA LEU A 54 5.91 -0.07 1.13
C LEU A 54 7.43 0.11 1.16
N ALA A 55 8.19 -0.96 0.95
CA ALA A 55 9.66 -0.92 0.93
C ALA A 55 10.22 -0.30 -0.36
N LEU A 56 9.53 -0.47 -1.49
CA LEU A 56 9.97 -0.02 -2.82
C LEU A 56 9.32 1.29 -3.29
N SER A 57 8.47 1.90 -2.46
CA SER A 57 7.82 3.17 -2.78
C SER A 57 8.43 4.35 -2.02
N TYR A 58 8.25 5.53 -2.60
CA TYR A 58 8.77 6.80 -2.11
C TYR A 58 7.62 7.68 -1.66
N LYS A 59 7.86 8.49 -0.63
CA LYS A 59 6.89 9.48 -0.15
C LYS A 59 7.22 10.86 -0.73
N ALA A 60 6.18 11.60 -1.09
CA ALA A 60 6.30 12.99 -1.41
C ALA A 60 6.42 13.83 -0.13
N GLU A 61 7.48 14.63 -0.04
CA GLU A 61 7.68 15.65 0.98
C GLU A 61 7.76 17.02 0.30
N LYS A 62 6.93 17.97 0.74
CA LYS A 62 6.91 19.36 0.19
C LYS A 62 6.84 19.42 -1.35
N ASN A 63 5.97 18.60 -1.96
CA ASN A 63 5.80 18.49 -3.41
C ASN A 63 6.98 17.86 -4.17
N GLU A 64 7.92 17.22 -3.48
CA GLU A 64 9.04 16.52 -4.10
C GLU A 64 9.04 15.04 -3.70
N VAL A 65 9.39 14.17 -4.63
CA VAL A 65 9.69 12.76 -4.38
C VAL A 65 11.13 12.51 -4.77
N ASP A 66 11.98 12.23 -3.78
CA ASP A 66 13.35 11.79 -4.01
C ASP A 66 13.35 10.27 -4.29
N PHE A 67 13.81 9.87 -5.47
CA PHE A 67 13.89 8.47 -5.88
C PHE A 67 15.25 8.15 -6.50
N SER A 68 15.62 6.85 -6.56
CA SER A 68 16.77 6.28 -7.30
C SER A 68 17.99 7.20 -7.53
N PHE A 69 19.07 7.04 -6.76
CA PHE A 69 20.39 7.66 -7.02
C PHE A 69 20.38 9.20 -7.24
N GLY A 70 19.49 9.93 -6.54
CA GLY A 70 19.41 11.38 -6.62
C GLY A 70 18.46 11.93 -7.69
N ASN A 71 17.68 11.06 -8.33
CA ASN A 71 16.56 11.51 -9.16
C ASN A 71 15.45 12.13 -8.31
N LYS A 72 14.74 13.10 -8.88
CA LYS A 72 13.66 13.82 -8.21
C LYS A 72 12.44 13.93 -9.10
N LEU A 73 11.26 13.79 -8.53
CA LEU A 73 10.00 14.17 -9.15
C LEU A 73 9.46 15.37 -8.38
N ILE A 74 9.31 16.50 -9.08
CA ILE A 74 8.97 17.80 -8.50
C ILE A 74 7.62 18.21 -9.06
N PHE A 75 6.62 18.27 -8.20
CA PHE A 75 5.27 18.72 -8.54
C PHE A 75 5.19 20.24 -8.45
N GLU A 76 5.08 20.93 -9.59
CA GLU A 76 4.97 22.38 -9.65
C GLU A 76 3.52 22.86 -9.42
N GLY A 77 3.35 24.00 -8.74
CA GLY A 77 2.02 24.57 -8.50
C GLY A 77 1.11 23.64 -7.70
N SER A 78 -0.07 23.31 -8.24
CA SER A 78 -1.11 22.48 -7.61
C SER A 78 -1.10 21.02 -8.05
N THR A 79 -0.14 20.57 -8.86
CA THR A 79 -0.24 19.25 -9.51
C THR A 79 -0.28 18.07 -8.54
N LEU A 80 0.43 18.13 -7.40
CA LEU A 80 0.32 17.07 -6.38
C LEU A 80 -1.06 17.06 -5.72
N GLU A 81 -1.62 18.24 -5.46
CA GLU A 81 -2.94 18.36 -4.85
C GLU A 81 -4.05 17.91 -5.81
N GLU A 82 -3.92 18.22 -7.09
CA GLU A 82 -4.81 17.70 -8.15
C GLU A 82 -4.79 16.17 -8.19
N LEU A 83 -3.61 15.55 -8.13
CA LEU A 83 -3.49 14.08 -8.08
C LEU A 83 -4.13 13.48 -6.83
N LYS A 84 -3.94 14.12 -5.67
CA LYS A 84 -4.60 13.70 -4.42
C LYS A 84 -6.12 13.75 -4.54
N ASN A 85 -6.66 14.82 -5.12
CA ASN A 85 -8.10 14.94 -5.33
C ASN A 85 -8.63 13.83 -6.24
N VAL A 86 -7.91 13.47 -7.30
CA VAL A 86 -8.26 12.34 -8.16
C VAL A 86 -8.20 11.01 -7.41
N TYR A 87 -7.17 10.81 -6.57
CA TYR A 87 -7.05 9.62 -5.72
C TYR A 87 -8.23 9.50 -4.75
N TYR A 88 -8.60 10.58 -4.06
CA TYR A 88 -9.72 10.58 -3.13
C TYR A 88 -11.09 10.44 -3.82
N ALA A 89 -11.21 10.85 -5.08
CA ALA A 89 -12.40 10.62 -5.89
C ALA A 89 -12.56 9.15 -6.34
N ASN A 90 -11.49 8.34 -6.28
CA ASN A 90 -11.46 6.95 -6.75
C ASN A 90 -10.96 5.98 -5.65
N PRO A 91 -11.62 5.89 -4.47
CA PRO A 91 -11.05 5.21 -3.31
C PRO A 91 -10.96 3.68 -3.45
N ASN A 92 -11.76 3.08 -4.33
CA ASN A 92 -11.90 1.61 -4.45
C ASN A 92 -11.56 1.08 -5.85
N VAL A 93 -11.14 1.94 -6.77
CA VAL A 93 -10.82 1.58 -8.15
C VAL A 93 -9.52 2.26 -8.58
N GLU A 94 -8.84 1.66 -9.55
CA GLU A 94 -7.67 2.27 -10.16
C GLU A 94 -8.09 3.46 -11.04
N PHE A 95 -7.26 4.50 -11.09
CA PHE A 95 -7.38 5.59 -12.06
C PHE A 95 -6.09 5.72 -12.87
N LYS A 96 -6.20 6.33 -14.05
CA LYS A 96 -5.06 6.68 -14.90
C LYS A 96 -4.86 8.19 -14.90
N SER A 97 -3.60 8.61 -14.93
CA SER A 97 -3.22 10.00 -15.15
C SER A 97 -1.94 10.09 -15.98
N CYS A 98 -1.87 11.07 -16.86
CA CYS A 98 -0.73 11.36 -17.70
C CYS A 98 -0.12 12.67 -17.22
N LEU A 99 1.12 12.63 -16.72
CA LEU A 99 1.75 13.85 -16.21
C LEU A 99 2.64 14.45 -17.29
N LYS A 100 2.45 15.75 -17.56
CA LYS A 100 3.29 16.50 -18.49
C LYS A 100 4.26 17.37 -17.72
N GLY A 101 5.34 17.70 -18.41
CA GLY A 101 6.42 18.46 -17.84
C GLY A 101 7.69 18.22 -18.62
N LYS A 102 8.82 18.36 -17.93
CA LYS A 102 10.15 18.22 -18.53
C LYS A 102 11.12 17.57 -17.56
N LYS A 103 12.02 16.77 -18.12
CA LYS A 103 13.20 16.29 -17.40
C LYS A 103 14.34 17.27 -17.63
N ILE A 104 14.96 17.74 -16.56
CA ILE A 104 16.19 18.52 -16.58
C ILE A 104 17.20 17.80 -15.69
N ASN A 105 18.25 17.25 -16.29
CA ASN A 105 19.21 16.38 -15.60
C ASN A 105 18.51 15.20 -14.90
N PHE A 106 18.60 15.12 -13.57
CA PHE A 106 18.01 14.08 -12.74
C PHE A 106 16.64 14.47 -12.17
N SER A 107 16.04 15.57 -12.62
CA SER A 107 14.80 16.09 -12.04
C SER A 107 13.68 16.18 -13.06
N TYR A 108 12.53 15.59 -12.73
CA TYR A 108 11.29 15.61 -13.49
C TYR A 108 10.38 16.68 -12.91
N TYR A 109 10.21 17.78 -13.64
CA TYR A 109 9.35 18.89 -13.25
C TYR A 109 7.98 18.69 -13.86
N ILE A 110 6.98 18.45 -13.02
CA ILE A 110 5.60 18.15 -13.40
C ILE A 110 4.79 19.43 -13.35
N THR A 111 4.23 19.81 -14.49
CA THR A 111 3.53 21.10 -14.65
C THR A 111 2.04 20.94 -14.91
N GLU A 112 1.59 19.75 -15.31
CA GLU A 112 0.20 19.50 -15.68
C GLU A 112 -0.19 18.04 -15.39
N VAL A 113 -1.39 17.87 -14.83
CA VAL A 113 -2.06 16.58 -14.63
C VAL A 113 -3.14 16.43 -15.69
N LEU A 114 -3.06 15.39 -16.51
CA LEU A 114 -4.08 15.08 -17.52
C LEU A 114 -4.74 13.75 -17.19
N ILE A 115 -6.07 13.73 -17.04
CA ILE A 115 -6.84 12.50 -16.86
C ILE A 115 -7.37 12.05 -18.22
N PRO A 116 -6.88 10.93 -18.80
CA PRO A 116 -7.38 10.43 -20.08
C PRO A 116 -8.81 9.89 -19.96
N ILE A 117 -9.51 9.79 -21.10
CA ILE A 117 -10.83 9.14 -21.12
C ILE A 117 -10.67 7.69 -20.65
N THR A 118 -11.45 7.34 -19.63
CA THR A 118 -11.40 6.01 -19.03
C THR A 118 -12.53 5.15 -19.58
N TYR A 119 -12.18 3.95 -20.08
CA TYR A 119 -13.11 2.99 -20.66
C TYR A 119 -13.60 1.98 -19.63
N GLU A 120 -12.71 1.54 -18.74
CA GLU A 120 -13.00 0.57 -17.70
C GLU A 120 -12.14 0.83 -16.46
N GLN A 121 -12.74 0.69 -15.27
CA GLN A 121 -12.05 0.78 -13.98
C GLN A 121 -12.51 -0.36 -13.08
N THR A 122 -11.55 -1.05 -12.52
CA THR A 122 -11.75 -2.03 -11.46
C THR A 122 -10.75 -1.77 -10.35
N TYR A 123 -10.80 -2.59 -9.30
CA TYR A 123 -9.81 -2.53 -8.21
C TYR A 123 -8.41 -3.05 -8.60
N ARG A 124 -8.24 -3.65 -9.80
CA ARG A 124 -7.00 -4.29 -10.27
C ARG A 124 -6.58 -3.87 -11.67
N SER A 125 -7.35 -3.01 -12.31
CA SER A 125 -7.04 -2.55 -13.66
C SER A 125 -7.78 -1.26 -13.96
N VAL A 126 -7.12 -0.43 -14.75
CA VAL A 126 -7.71 0.71 -15.44
C VAL A 126 -7.37 0.63 -16.93
N THR A 127 -8.40 0.69 -17.77
CA THR A 127 -8.26 0.78 -19.23
C THR A 127 -8.71 2.16 -19.67
N SER A 128 -7.85 2.88 -20.38
CA SER A 128 -8.06 4.29 -20.76
C SER A 128 -7.39 4.61 -22.10
N GLU A 129 -7.62 5.82 -22.60
CA GLU A 129 -6.82 6.36 -23.70
C GLU A 129 -5.33 6.39 -23.34
N PRO A 130 -4.45 6.15 -24.33
CA PRO A 130 -3.01 6.23 -24.10
C PRO A 130 -2.61 7.67 -23.76
N CYS A 131 -1.57 7.81 -22.93
CA CYS A 131 -1.01 9.11 -22.64
C CYS A 131 -0.49 9.80 -23.92
N PRO A 132 -0.69 11.11 -24.04
CA PRO A 132 -0.23 11.84 -25.20
C PRO A 132 1.31 11.83 -25.28
N PRO A 133 1.91 11.97 -26.47
CA PRO A 133 3.36 11.87 -26.65
C PRO A 133 4.20 12.89 -25.85
N ASN A 134 3.58 13.99 -25.41
CA ASN A 134 4.24 15.02 -24.60
C ASN A 134 4.16 14.76 -23.09
N SER A 135 3.56 13.67 -22.65
CA SER A 135 3.63 13.22 -21.27
C SER A 135 5.00 12.59 -20.98
N ILE A 136 5.52 12.89 -19.79
CA ILE A 136 6.79 12.34 -19.30
C ILE A 136 6.57 11.27 -18.23
N ILE A 137 5.35 11.15 -17.70
CA ILE A 137 4.99 10.13 -16.73
C ILE A 137 3.67 9.48 -17.10
N ASP A 138 3.68 8.16 -17.10
CA ASP A 138 2.52 7.29 -17.17
C ASP A 138 2.11 6.87 -15.76
N LEU A 139 1.13 7.57 -15.17
CA LEU A 139 0.69 7.34 -13.79
C LEU A 139 -0.59 6.51 -13.77
N HIS A 140 -0.67 5.56 -12.85
CA HIS A 140 -1.93 4.95 -12.43
C HIS A 140 -1.96 4.77 -10.92
N SER A 141 -3.14 4.55 -10.34
CA SER A 141 -3.27 4.25 -8.91
C SER A 141 -3.52 2.80 -8.63
N HIS A 142 -3.11 2.34 -7.45
CA HIS A 142 -3.40 1.03 -6.91
C HIS A 142 -4.03 1.19 -5.52
N PRO A 143 -5.32 0.85 -5.34
CA PRO A 143 -5.98 0.92 -4.04
C PRO A 143 -5.32 0.04 -2.97
N PHE A 144 -5.53 0.40 -1.70
CA PHE A 144 -5.11 -0.39 -0.53
C PHE A 144 -3.59 -0.58 -0.38
N ARG A 145 -2.78 0.45 -0.66
CA ARG A 145 -1.33 0.49 -0.39
C ARG A 145 -0.50 -0.52 -1.18
N ARG A 146 -0.99 -0.97 -2.33
CA ARG A 146 -0.20 -1.78 -3.26
C ARG A 146 0.58 -0.83 -4.14
N CYS A 147 1.90 -0.84 -4.07
CA CYS A 147 2.71 0.08 -4.88
C CYS A 147 3.49 -0.64 -5.98
N LEU A 148 3.24 -1.94 -6.16
CA LEU A 148 3.92 -2.78 -7.13
C LEU A 148 3.09 -2.90 -8.40
N PRO A 149 3.65 -2.55 -9.57
CA PRO A 149 3.00 -2.71 -10.86
C PRO A 149 2.80 -4.20 -11.17
N SER A 150 1.75 -4.49 -11.92
CA SER A 150 1.50 -5.80 -12.51
C SER A 150 2.36 -6.03 -13.76
N ASP A 151 2.40 -7.27 -14.24
CA ASP A 151 3.03 -7.60 -15.53
C ASP A 151 2.39 -6.83 -16.70
N GLN A 152 1.08 -6.57 -16.62
CA GLN A 152 0.36 -5.77 -17.61
C GLN A 152 0.84 -4.31 -17.60
N ASP A 153 1.09 -3.74 -16.43
CA ASP A 153 1.60 -2.37 -16.29
C ASP A 153 2.98 -2.24 -16.92
N PHE A 154 3.88 -3.20 -16.68
CA PHE A 154 5.20 -3.23 -17.33
C PHE A 154 5.11 -3.34 -18.85
N ASN A 155 4.21 -4.18 -19.37
CA ASN A 155 4.03 -4.34 -20.82
C ASN A 155 3.51 -3.05 -21.46
N ASN A 156 2.54 -2.38 -20.84
CA ASN A 156 2.02 -1.10 -21.30
C ASN A 156 3.10 -0.01 -21.23
N PHE A 157 3.84 0.03 -20.13
CA PHE A 157 4.89 1.02 -19.94
C PHE A 157 6.02 0.88 -20.95
N LYS A 158 6.40 -0.36 -21.32
CA LYS A 158 7.40 -0.60 -22.37
C LYS A 158 7.03 0.11 -23.68
N LEU A 159 5.77 0.04 -24.09
CA LEU A 159 5.27 0.71 -25.30
C LEU A 159 5.27 2.24 -25.17
N PHE A 160 5.04 2.76 -23.98
CA PHE A 160 5.14 4.20 -23.71
C PHE A 160 6.60 4.67 -23.74
N LYS A 161 7.50 3.92 -23.11
CA LYS A 161 8.93 4.20 -23.04
C LYS A 161 9.65 4.09 -24.39
N GLU A 162 9.16 3.24 -25.30
CA GLU A 162 9.63 3.21 -26.69
C GLU A 162 9.41 4.54 -27.42
N LYS A 163 8.38 5.30 -27.04
CA LYS A 163 8.06 6.62 -27.62
C LYS A 163 8.78 7.77 -26.89
N ASN A 164 9.05 7.59 -25.61
CA ASN A 164 9.74 8.56 -24.77
C ASN A 164 10.74 7.82 -23.84
N PRO A 165 12.04 7.76 -24.20
CA PRO A 165 13.05 7.04 -23.43
C PRO A 165 13.25 7.57 -22.00
N ASP A 166 12.88 8.83 -21.76
CA ASP A 166 12.92 9.47 -20.46
C ASP A 166 11.61 9.29 -19.68
N ALA A 167 10.61 8.56 -20.20
CA ALA A 167 9.37 8.34 -19.49
C ALA A 167 9.56 7.55 -18.20
N LEU A 168 8.72 7.85 -17.20
CA LEU A 168 8.58 7.06 -15.98
C LEU A 168 7.21 6.40 -15.94
N MET A 169 7.13 5.20 -15.36
CA MET A 169 5.89 4.65 -14.85
C MET A 169 5.78 4.97 -13.36
N VAL A 170 4.65 5.54 -12.97
CA VAL A 170 4.40 5.89 -11.57
C VAL A 170 3.12 5.21 -11.09
N VAL A 171 3.21 4.56 -9.93
CA VAL A 171 2.09 3.91 -9.25
C VAL A 171 1.76 4.71 -8.00
N MET A 172 0.61 5.38 -7.96
CA MET A 172 0.13 6.10 -6.77
C MET A 172 -0.66 5.15 -5.87
N CYS A 173 -0.10 4.81 -4.71
CA CYS A 173 -0.66 3.81 -3.81
C CYS A 173 -1.14 4.35 -2.45
N GLU A 174 -0.74 5.59 -2.13
CA GLU A 174 -1.35 6.44 -1.11
C GLU A 174 -1.37 7.88 -1.65
N ASP A 175 -2.05 8.79 -0.95
CA ASP A 175 -2.20 10.20 -1.33
C ASP A 175 -0.87 10.96 -1.48
N ASN A 176 0.21 10.46 -0.89
CA ASN A 176 1.55 11.01 -1.05
C ASN A 176 2.61 9.93 -1.27
N ARG A 177 2.24 8.74 -1.75
CA ARG A 177 3.18 7.62 -1.92
C ARG A 177 3.15 7.06 -3.32
N PHE A 178 4.34 6.88 -3.88
CA PHE A 178 4.55 6.55 -5.28
C PHE A 178 5.55 5.40 -5.44
N GLY A 179 5.17 4.34 -6.15
CA GLY A 179 6.12 3.43 -6.78
C GLY A 179 6.62 4.07 -8.07
N ILE A 180 7.93 4.16 -8.28
CA ILE A 180 8.51 4.84 -9.45
C ILE A 180 9.42 3.84 -10.18
N TYR A 181 9.16 3.67 -11.47
CA TYR A 181 9.83 2.71 -12.33
C TYR A 181 10.39 3.43 -13.55
N GLU A 182 11.69 3.24 -13.76
CA GLU A 182 12.46 3.89 -14.82
C GLU A 182 12.37 3.10 -16.11
#